data_AF-A0A7J8XII4-F1
#
_entry.id   AF-A0A7J8XII4-F1
#
_cell.length_a   1.000
_cell.length_b   1.000
_cell.length_c   1.000
_cell.angle_alpha   90.00
_cell.angle_beta   90.00
_cell.angle_gamma   90.00
#
_symmetry.space_group_name_H-M   'P 1'
#
loop_
_entity.id
_entity.type
_entity.pdbx_description
1 polymer ?
#
loop_
_entity_poly.entity_id
_entity_poly.type
_entity_poly.pdbx_seq_one_letter_code
_entity_poly.pdbx_strand_id
1 'polypeptide(L)'
;MRNTMANLWYPLEGVEILELGAKWFLFKFFHKVDVDHVISDAPWTFNGHLLVFHWLREEDGPLTIPLVSSTFWFQVYNLPPRRVAMTNNIWLWDEGSELVLGDTLRGR
;
A
#
# COMPACT_ATOMS: atom_id res chain seq x y z
N MET A 1 -1.80 3.74 18.26
CA MET A 1 -2.07 3.66 16.82
C MET A 1 -3.53 3.96 16.48
N ARG A 2 -4.49 3.32 17.16
CA ARG A 2 -5.93 3.42 16.93
C ARG A 2 -6.47 4.82 16.58
N ASN A 3 -6.34 5.80 17.48
CA ASN A 3 -6.94 7.13 17.25
C ASN A 3 -6.31 7.86 16.06
N THR A 4 -5.00 7.71 15.85
CA THR A 4 -4.30 8.37 14.74
C THR A 4 -4.78 7.82 13.41
N MET A 5 -4.84 6.50 13.26
CA MET A 5 -5.24 5.88 11.99
C MET A 5 -6.73 6.08 11.70
N ALA A 6 -7.59 5.96 12.73
CA ALA A 6 -9.03 6.22 12.56
C ALA A 6 -9.30 7.67 12.12
N ASN A 7 -8.58 8.65 12.68
CA ASN A 7 -8.70 10.05 12.27
C ASN A 7 -8.11 10.30 10.88
N LEU A 8 -7.00 9.64 10.54
CA LEU A 8 -6.31 9.81 9.26
C LEU A 8 -7.15 9.27 8.09
N TRP A 9 -7.71 8.05 8.24
CA TRP A 9 -8.51 7.41 7.20
C TRP A 9 -9.92 7.96 7.10
N TYR A 10 -10.41 8.59 8.18
CA TYR A 10 -11.74 9.19 8.26
C TYR A 10 -12.86 8.30 7.67
N PRO A 11 -13.00 7.05 8.14
CA PRO A 11 -14.01 6.12 7.61
C PRO A 11 -15.43 6.59 7.91
N LEU A 12 -16.35 6.35 6.98
CA LEU A 12 -17.75 6.78 7.07
C LEU A 12 -18.48 6.19 8.27
N GLU A 13 -18.29 4.89 8.53
CA GLU A 13 -18.93 4.18 9.65
C GLU A 13 -17.95 3.83 10.77
N GLY A 14 -16.75 4.42 10.76
CA GLY A 14 -15.73 4.12 11.75
C GLY A 14 -14.90 2.87 11.41
N VAL A 15 -13.92 2.60 12.26
CA VAL A 15 -13.08 1.41 12.19
C VAL A 15 -12.77 0.92 13.60
N GLU A 16 -12.95 -0.38 13.83
CA GLU A 16 -12.47 -1.05 15.02
C GLU A 16 -11.04 -1.53 14.78
N ILE A 17 -10.12 -1.13 15.66
CA ILE A 17 -8.70 -1.49 15.58
C ILE A 17 -8.34 -2.23 16.85
N LEU A 18 -7.97 -3.50 16.70
CA LEU A 18 -7.51 -4.36 17.78
C LEU A 18 -6.00 -4.59 17.63
N GLU A 19 -5.24 -4.28 18.68
CA GLU A 19 -3.81 -4.54 18.72
C GLU A 19 -3.58 -5.96 19.24
N LEU A 20 -3.04 -6.85 18.41
CA LEU A 20 -2.79 -8.27 18.75
C LEU A 20 -1.42 -8.46 19.41
N GLY A 21 -0.61 -7.40 19.52
CA GLY A 21 0.76 -7.44 20.02
C GLY A 21 1.80 -7.65 18.91
N ALA A 22 3.08 -7.48 19.23
CA ALA A 22 4.20 -7.66 18.30
C ALA A 22 4.04 -6.92 16.93
N LYS A 23 3.42 -5.74 16.93
CA LYS A 23 3.10 -4.92 15.74
C LYS A 23 2.06 -5.52 14.79
N TRP A 24 1.23 -6.45 15.28
CA TRP A 24 0.06 -6.97 14.57
C TRP A 24 -1.20 -6.22 14.97
N PHE A 25 -2.00 -5.91 13.96
CA PHE A 25 -3.24 -5.16 14.10
C PHE A 25 -4.33 -5.84 13.29
N LEU A 26 -5.51 -5.94 13.89
CA LEU A 26 -6.73 -6.33 13.18
C LEU A 26 -7.57 -5.08 12.96
N PHE A 27 -7.89 -4.80 11.71
CA PHE A 27 -8.78 -3.73 11.32
C PHE A 27 -10.11 -4.33 10.89
N LYS A 28 -11.18 -3.92 11.56
CA LYS A 28 -12.54 -4.25 11.19
C LYS A 28 -13.24 -2.98 10.74
N PHE A 29 -13.45 -2.90 9.44
CA PHE A 29 -14.23 -1.84 8.82
C PHE A 29 -15.69 -2.28 8.73
N PHE A 30 -16.60 -1.33 8.88
CA PHE A 30 -18.04 -1.58 8.81
C PHE A 30 -18.61 -1.39 7.40
N HIS A 31 -17.89 -0.65 6.55
CA HIS A 31 -18.30 -0.39 5.18
C HIS A 31 -17.18 -0.73 4.19
N LYS A 32 -17.52 -1.42 3.09
CA LYS A 32 -16.53 -1.82 2.07
C LYS A 32 -15.84 -0.62 1.42
N VAL A 33 -16.57 0.47 1.20
CA VAL A 33 -16.00 1.71 0.62
C VAL A 33 -14.87 2.26 1.49
N ASP A 34 -14.97 2.15 2.82
CA ASP A 34 -13.89 2.60 3.71
C ASP A 34 -12.63 1.75 3.51
N VAL A 35 -12.78 0.43 3.28
CA VAL A 35 -11.64 -0.43 3.00
C VAL A 35 -11.03 -0.12 1.64
N ASP A 36 -11.87 0.01 0.60
CA ASP A 36 -11.40 0.30 -0.75
C ASP A 36 -10.65 1.64 -0.81
N HIS A 37 -11.14 2.65 -0.08
CA HIS A 37 -10.46 3.94 0.10
C HIS A 37 -9.11 3.79 0.80
N VAL A 38 -9.06 3.11 1.95
CA VAL A 38 -7.81 2.89 2.69
C VAL A 38 -6.79 2.09 1.87
N ILE A 39 -7.23 1.07 1.13
CA ILE A 39 -6.32 0.25 0.32
C ILE A 39 -5.84 1.01 -0.93
N SER A 40 -6.70 1.81 -1.57
CA SER A 40 -6.35 2.61 -2.76
C SER A 40 -5.27 3.65 -2.43
N ASP A 41 -5.32 4.23 -1.24
CA ASP A 41 -4.42 5.29 -0.81
C ASP A 41 -3.14 4.76 -0.12
N ALA A 42 -2.94 3.44 -0.09
CA ALA A 42 -1.71 2.83 0.38
C ALA A 42 -0.52 3.23 -0.52
N PRO A 43 0.73 3.28 0.01
CA PRO A 43 1.17 2.78 1.31
C PRO A 43 0.88 3.73 2.49
N TRP A 44 0.51 3.16 3.63
CA TRP A 44 0.37 3.91 4.89
C TRP A 44 1.56 3.69 5.81
N THR A 45 2.00 4.75 6.49
CA THR A 45 3.05 4.64 7.52
C THR A 45 2.53 5.14 8.86
N PHE A 46 2.95 4.48 9.94
CA PHE A 46 2.68 4.89 11.31
C PHE A 46 3.97 4.77 12.12
N ASN A 47 4.40 5.87 12.77
CA ASN A 47 5.64 5.94 13.54
C ASN A 47 6.89 5.41 12.80
N GLY A 48 7.03 5.75 11.51
CA GLY A 48 8.16 5.31 10.69
C GLY A 48 8.12 3.83 10.28
N HIS A 49 7.00 3.13 10.51
CA HIS A 49 6.78 1.76 10.08
C HIS A 49 5.72 1.70 8.99
N LEU A 50 5.99 0.94 7.93
CA LEU A 50 5.04 0.67 6.86
C LEU A 50 3.94 -0.28 7.34
N LEU A 51 2.69 0.05 7.06
CA LEU A 51 1.55 -0.83 7.26
C LEU A 51 1.38 -1.72 6.03
N VAL A 52 1.38 -3.03 6.27
CA VAL A 52 1.14 -4.06 5.25
C VAL A 52 -0.23 -4.65 5.52
N PHE A 53 -1.10 -4.64 4.51
CA PHE A 53 -2.46 -5.11 4.63
C PHE A 53 -2.61 -6.51 4.05
N HIS A 54 -3.47 -7.31 4.67
CA HIS A 54 -3.93 -8.58 4.14
C HIS A 54 -5.42 -8.74 4.43
N TRP A 55 -6.16 -9.26 3.46
CA TRP A 55 -7.57 -9.60 3.61
C TRP A 55 -7.71 -10.93 4.32
N LEU A 56 -8.19 -10.92 5.56
CA LEU A 56 -8.42 -12.13 6.32
C LEU A 56 -9.63 -12.91 5.80
N ARG A 57 -9.43 -14.20 5.55
CA ARG A 57 -10.49 -15.17 5.26
C ARG A 57 -10.92 -15.85 6.55
N GLU A 58 -12.07 -16.52 6.54
CA GLU A 58 -12.65 -17.13 7.74
C GLU A 58 -11.76 -18.26 8.31
N GLU A 59 -11.02 -18.93 7.44
CA GLU A 59 -10.04 -19.96 7.76
C GLU A 59 -8.66 -19.44 8.20
N ASP A 60 -8.42 -18.13 8.10
CA ASP A 60 -7.08 -17.58 8.32
C ASP A 60 -6.79 -17.28 9.80
N GLY A 61 -5.64 -17.77 10.27
CA GLY A 61 -5.05 -17.30 11.52
C GLY A 61 -4.45 -15.90 11.32
N PRO A 62 -4.93 -14.85 12.02
CA PRO A 62 -4.45 -13.48 11.80
C PRO A 62 -2.96 -13.29 12.11
N LEU A 63 -2.36 -14.18 12.90
CA LEU A 63 -0.93 -14.16 13.25
C LEU A 63 -0.08 -15.10 12.40
N THR A 64 -0.69 -15.91 11.53
CA THR A 64 0.03 -16.90 10.70
C THR A 64 0.30 -16.41 9.28
N ILE A 65 -0.29 -15.28 8.88
CA ILE A 65 -0.18 -14.75 7.51
C ILE A 65 1.09 -13.93 7.34
N PRO A 66 2.01 -14.26 6.42
CA PRO A 66 3.22 -13.49 6.23
C PRO A 66 2.94 -12.10 5.63
N LEU A 67 3.00 -11.06 6.46
CA LEU A 67 2.93 -9.65 6.06
C LEU A 67 4.30 -9.12 5.60
N VAL A 68 4.83 -9.68 4.50
CA VAL A 68 6.24 -9.48 4.08
C VAL A 68 6.46 -8.54 2.91
N SER A 69 5.41 -8.16 2.18
CA SER A 69 5.53 -7.32 0.98
C SER A 69 4.39 -6.33 0.83
N SER A 70 4.70 -5.14 0.31
CA SER A 70 3.73 -4.13 -0.11
C SER A 70 4.25 -3.46 -1.37
N THR A 71 3.35 -3.18 -2.31
CA THR A 71 3.67 -2.49 -3.57
C THR A 71 3.44 -1.00 -3.39
N PHE A 72 4.46 -0.20 -3.67
CA PHE A 72 4.35 1.25 -3.66
C PHE A 72 5.31 1.90 -4.66
N TRP A 73 5.00 3.14 -5.04
CA TRP A 73 5.84 3.95 -5.92
C TRP A 73 6.96 4.60 -5.14
N PHE A 74 8.18 4.56 -5.67
CA PHE A 74 9.31 5.34 -5.17
C PHE A 74 9.89 6.17 -6.30
N GLN A 75 10.18 7.44 -6.02
CA GLN A 75 10.85 8.32 -6.97
C GLN A 75 12.36 8.13 -6.87
N VAL A 76 13.00 7.78 -7.99
CA VAL A 76 14.46 7.68 -8.06
C VAL A 76 15.03 8.98 -8.61
N TYR A 77 15.95 9.59 -7.87
CA TYR A 77 16.67 10.78 -8.31
C TYR A 77 18.06 10.42 -8.81
N ASN A 78 18.60 11.25 -9.72
CA ASN A 78 19.97 11.15 -10.23
C ASN A 78 20.33 9.78 -10.83
N LEU A 79 19.40 9.17 -11.56
CA LEU A 79 19.73 8.01 -12.39
C LEU A 79 20.83 8.41 -13.39
N PRO A 80 21.98 7.71 -13.42
CA PRO A 80 23.00 8.01 -14.40
C PRO A 80 22.41 7.82 -15.80
N PRO A 81 22.64 8.76 -16.74
CA PRO A 81 22.22 8.57 -18.11
C PRO A 81 22.91 7.29 -18.61
N ARG A 82 22.10 6.30 -19.00
CA ARG A 82 22.49 4.99 -19.55
C ARG A 82 22.68 3.86 -18.52
N ARG A 83 21.57 3.20 -18.17
CA ARG A 83 21.45 1.74 -18.04
C ARG A 83 19.96 1.36 -17.86
N VAL A 84 19.40 0.69 -18.87
CA VAL A 84 18.08 0.06 -18.79
C VAL A 84 18.19 -1.16 -17.90
N ALA A 85 17.50 -1.17 -16.76
CA ALA A 85 17.34 -2.36 -15.93
C ALA A 85 15.88 -2.79 -16.01
N MET A 86 15.63 -3.94 -16.63
CA MET A 86 14.32 -4.59 -16.61
C MET A 86 14.22 -5.38 -15.31
N THR A 87 13.35 -4.95 -14.40
CA THR A 87 12.81 -5.83 -13.36
C THR A 87 11.30 -5.69 -13.34
N ASN A 88 10.63 -6.73 -12.85
CA ASN A 88 9.20 -6.98 -12.96
C ASN A 88 8.34 -5.71 -12.86
N ASN A 89 7.85 -5.27 -14.03
CA ASN A 89 6.77 -4.29 -14.26
C ASN A 89 7.11 -2.78 -14.28
N ILE A 90 8.36 -2.36 -14.51
CA ILE A 90 8.66 -0.93 -14.75
C ILE A 90 9.32 -0.74 -16.12
N TRP A 91 8.65 0.00 -17.01
CA TRP A 91 9.19 0.44 -18.31
C TRP A 91 9.61 1.91 -18.20
N LEU A 92 10.91 2.18 -18.35
CA LEU A 92 11.44 3.54 -18.43
C LEU A 92 11.74 3.86 -19.91
N TRP A 93 11.09 4.86 -20.49
CA TRP A 93 11.41 5.42 -21.80
C TRP A 93 11.98 6.83 -21.62
N ASP A 94 13.07 7.14 -22.32
CA ASP A 94 13.77 8.43 -22.29
C ASP A 94 13.50 9.18 -23.61
N GLU A 95 12.58 10.13 -23.59
CA GLU A 95 12.48 11.17 -24.61
C GLU A 95 12.50 12.54 -23.93
N GLY A 96 13.68 13.15 -23.89
CA GLY A 96 13.85 14.58 -23.57
C GLY A 96 13.41 15.00 -22.17
N SER A 97 14.33 14.96 -21.21
CA SER A 97 14.22 15.61 -19.88
C SER A 97 13.04 15.23 -18.98
N GLU A 98 12.09 14.43 -19.45
CA GLU A 98 10.95 13.93 -18.68
C GLU A 98 10.94 12.40 -18.67
N LEU A 99 11.00 11.82 -17.47
CA LEU A 99 10.75 10.40 -17.27
C LEU A 99 9.24 10.21 -17.09
N VAL A 100 8.59 9.62 -18.08
CA VAL A 100 7.16 9.28 -17.99
C VAL A 100 7.01 7.82 -17.61
N LEU A 101 6.37 7.59 -16.46
CA LEU A 101 5.92 6.26 -16.06
C LEU A 101 4.59 5.96 -16.76
N GLY A 102 4.63 5.12 -17.79
CA GLY A 102 3.43 4.72 -18.54
C GLY A 102 2.82 3.43 -17.98
N ASP A 103 1.56 3.47 -17.56
CA ASP A 103 0.75 2.27 -17.31
C ASP A 103 0.06 1.87 -18.63
N THR A 104 0.20 0.61 -19.05
CA THR A 104 -0.51 0.11 -20.24
C THR A 104 -1.87 -0.46 -19.80
N LEU A 105 -2.81 0.44 -19.51
CA LEU A 105 -4.24 0.11 -19.47
C LEU A 105 -5.01 1.01 -20.43
N ARG A 106 -4.67 0.94 -21.72
CA ARG A 106 -5.63 1.21 -22.81
C ARG A 106 -5.46 0.16 -23.91
N GLY A 107 -6.15 -0.95 -23.72
CA GLY A 107 -6.55 -1.87 -24.77
C GLY A 107 -8.06 -1.82 -24.96
N ARG A 108 -8.47 -1.22 -26.08
CA ARG A 108 -9.82 -1.00 -26.63
C ARG A 108 -10.62 0.20 -26.13
#